data_AF-A0A1Z4BL05-F1
#
_entry.id   AF-A0A1Z4BL05-F1
#
_cell.length_a   1.000
_cell.length_b   1.000
_cell.length_c   1.000
_cell.angle_alpha   90.00
_cell.angle_beta   90.00
_cell.angle_gamma   90.00
#
_symmetry.space_group_name_H-M   'P 1'
#
loop_
_entity.id
_entity.type
_entity.pdbx_description
1 polymer ?
#
loop_
_entity_poly.entity_id
_entity_poly.type
_entity_poly.pdbx_seq_one_letter_code
_entity_poly.pdbx_strand_id
1 'polypeptide(L)' 'MAREIKPTPVLEGQDVINFYKKLASFKDDVKKLGITREKIEEEAKKFRALFKTNNYENR' A
#
# COMPACT_ATOMS: atom_id res chain seq x y z
N MET A 1 -15.96 -7.43 21.01
CA MET A 1 -16.45 -8.38 19.99
C MET A 1 -15.26 -8.75 19.12
N ALA A 2 -14.89 -10.03 19.04
CA ALA A 2 -13.77 -10.47 18.18
C ALA A 2 -14.18 -10.29 16.71
N ARG A 3 -13.31 -9.72 15.88
CA ARG A 3 -13.53 -9.63 14.44
C ARG A 3 -13.37 -11.01 13.83
N GLU A 4 -14.30 -11.41 12.97
CA GLU A 4 -14.23 -12.67 12.23
C GLU A 4 -12.96 -12.67 11.36
N ILE A 5 -12.05 -13.63 11.60
CA ILE A 5 -10.81 -13.76 10.83
C ILE A 5 -11.14 -14.50 9.55
N LYS A 6 -11.10 -13.79 8.42
CA LYS A 6 -11.26 -14.43 7.11
C LYS A 6 -10.11 -15.41 6.86
N PRO A 7 -10.37 -16.56 6.21
CA PRO A 7 -9.31 -17.49 5.86
C PRO A 7 -8.28 -16.80 4.95
N THR A 8 -7.03 -17.24 5.06
CA THR A 8 -5.98 -16.75 4.16
C THR A 8 -6.33 -17.19 2.75
N PRO A 9 -6.41 -16.27 1.77
CA PRO A 9 -6.71 -16.64 0.40
C PRO A 9 -5.59 -17.54 -0.13
N VAL A 10 -5.99 -18.72 -0.64
CA VAL A 10 -5.09 -19.66 -1.31
C VAL A 10 -5.22 -19.41 -2.80
N LEU A 11 -4.09 -19.20 -3.49
CA LEU A 11 -4.07 -19.09 -4.94
C LEU A 11 -3.95 -20.49 -5.53
N GLU A 12 -4.87 -20.86 -6.41
CA GLU A 12 -4.87 -22.17 -7.07
C GLU A 12 -5.00 -22.04 -8.59
N GLY A 13 -4.41 -22.99 -9.32
CA GLY A 13 -4.51 -23.08 -10.78
C GLY A 13 -4.14 -21.80 -11.52
N GLN A 14 -5.10 -21.24 -12.26
CA GLN A 14 -4.89 -20.06 -13.12
C GLN A 14 -4.56 -18.79 -12.32
N ASP A 15 -5.00 -18.69 -11.07
CA ASP A 15 -4.73 -17.52 -10.22
C ASP A 15 -3.25 -17.38 -9.87
N VAL A 16 -2.57 -18.52 -9.66
CA VAL A 16 -1.12 -18.56 -9.43
C VAL A 16 -0.38 -18.02 -10.66
N ILE A 17 -0.78 -18.47 -11.85
CA ILE A 17 -0.16 -18.06 -13.12
C ILE A 17 -0.36 -16.55 -13.33
N ASN A 18 -1.57 -16.05 -13.09
CA ASN A 18 -1.89 -14.63 -13.24
C ASN A 18 -1.12 -13.77 -12.25
N PHE A 19 -0.98 -14.24 -11.01
CA PHE A 19 -0.19 -13.57 -9.98
C PHE A 19 1.29 -13.45 -10.40
N TYR A 20 1.90 -14.54 -10.88
CA TYR A 20 3.30 -14.49 -11.32
C TYR A 20 3.51 -13.61 -12.56
N LYS A 21 2.58 -13.62 -13.53
CA LYS A 21 2.63 -12.70 -14.68
C LYS A 21 2.60 -11.23 -14.23
N LYS A 22 1.75 -10.91 -13.27
CA LYS A 22 1.63 -9.56 -12.70
C LYS A 22 2.87 -9.17 -11.90
N LEU A 23 3.49 -10.10 -11.18
CA LEU A 23 4.77 -9.86 -10.50
C LEU A 23 5.90 -9.59 -11.49
N ALA A 24 5.92 -10.29 -12.62
CA ALA A 24 6.95 -10.09 -13.64
C ALA A 24 6.91 -8.67 -14.24
N SER A 25 5.72 -8.10 -14.45
CA SER A 25 5.57 -6.72 -14.95
C SER A 25 5.63 -5.65 -13.86
N PHE A 26 5.59 -6.03 -12.58
CA PHE A 26 5.41 -5.11 -11.46
C PHE A 26 6.41 -3.94 -11.45
N LYS A 27 7.70 -4.23 -11.68
CA LYS A 27 8.75 -3.19 -11.66
C LYS A 27 8.54 -2.15 -12.76
N ASP A 28 8.12 -2.58 -13.94
CA ASP A 28 7.89 -1.69 -15.07
C ASP A 28 6.58 -0.92 -14.91
N ASP A 29 5.56 -1.55 -14.33
CA ASP A 29 4.29 -0.90 -14.02
C ASP A 29 4.46 0.20 -12.96
N VAL A 30 5.23 -0.05 -11.90
CA VAL A 30 5.58 0.95 -10.88
C VAL A 30 6.34 2.13 -11.49
N LYS A 31 7.27 1.86 -12.42
CA LYS A 31 8.00 2.91 -13.15
C LYS A 31 7.08 3.73 -14.05
N LYS A 32 6.17 3.10 -14.81
CA LYS A 32 5.19 3.78 -15.67
C LYS A 32 4.27 4.71 -14.87
N LEU A 33 3.88 4.30 -13.67
CA LEU A 33 3.11 5.11 -12.75
C LEU A 33 3.90 6.27 -12.15
N GLY A 34 5.21 6.36 -12.42
CA GLY A 34 6.07 7.43 -11.90
C GLY A 34 6.20 7.39 -10.39
N ILE A 35 5.97 6.21 -9.78
CA ILE A 35 6.11 5.96 -8.35
C ILE A 35 7.60 5.81 -8.06
N THR A 36 8.15 6.73 -7.28
CA THR A 36 9.52 6.67 -6.78
C THR A 36 9.53 6.67 -5.27
N ARG A 37 10.63 6.22 -4.67
CA ARG A 37 10.73 6.17 -3.22
C ARG A 37 10.62 7.56 -2.60
N GLU A 38 11.21 8.58 -3.24
CA GLU A 38 11.15 9.96 -2.76
C GLU A 38 9.71 10.49 -2.73
N LYS A 39 8.92 10.23 -3.78
CA LYS A 39 7.50 10.62 -3.83
C LYS A 39 6.67 9.94 -2.74
N ILE A 40 6.89 8.63 -2.54
CA ILE A 40 6.20 7.89 -1.47
C ILE A 40 6.50 8.51 -0.10
N GLU A 41 7.76 8.85 0.16
CA GLU A 41 8.18 9.45 1.43
C GLU A 41 7.61 10.87 1.61
N GLU A 42 7.57 11.67 0.55
CA GLU A 42 6.96 13.00 0.54
C GLU A 42 5.45 12.94 0.83
N GLU A 43 4.73 12.06 0.13
CA GLU A 43 3.29 11.85 0.32
C GLU A 43 3.00 11.31 1.73
N ALA A 44 3.79 10.34 2.22
CA ALA A 44 3.65 9.82 3.57
C ALA A 44 3.88 10.91 4.63
N LYS A 45 4.82 11.84 4.40
CA LYS A 45 5.06 12.98 5.30
C LYS A 45 3.86 13.94 5.31
N LYS A 46 3.30 14.27 4.15
CA LYS A 46 2.08 15.09 4.03
C LYS A 46 0.89 14.42 4.73
N PHE A 47 0.69 13.13 4.49
CA PHE A 47 -0.37 12.35 5.13
C PHE A 47 -0.22 12.35 6.66
N ARG A 48 0.98 12.07 7.17
CA ARG A 48 1.26 12.13 8.62
C ARG A 48 1.00 13.51 9.22
N ALA A 49 1.26 14.59 8.47
CA ALA A 49 1.01 15.95 8.94
C ALA A 49 -0.48 16.23 9.15
N LEU A 50 -1.39 15.61 8.38
CA LEU A 50 -2.84 15.76 8.56
C LEU A 50 -3.34 15.22 9.92
N PHE A 51 -2.64 14.23 10.48
CA PHE A 51 -2.97 13.62 11.77
C PHE A 51 -2.11 14.12 12.92
N LYS A 52 -1.17 15.05 12.66
CA LYS A 52 -0.50 15.76 13.75
C LYS A 52 -1.46 16.81 14.28
N THR A 53 -2.16 16.45 15.35
CA THR A 53 -2.95 17.39 16.14
C THR A 53 -2.09 18.60 16.53
N ASN A 54 -2.58 19.81 16.28
CA ASN A 54 -1.98 21.00 16.85
C ASN A 54 -2.11 20.90 18.37
N ASN A 55 -1.06 20.49 19.07
CA ASN A 55 -0.98 20.42 20.53
C ASN A 55 -1.02 21.82 21.21
N TYR A 56 -1.56 22.83 20.54
CA TYR A 56 -1.63 24.22 21.01
C TYR A 56 -3.05 24.68 21.39
N GLU A 57 -4.09 23.84 21.25
CA GLU A 57 -5.47 24.22 21.62
C GLU A 57 -5.91 23.78 23.02
N ASN A 58 -5.00 23.29 23.87
CA ASN A 58 -5.30 22.99 25.28
C ASN A 58 -4.19 23.49 26.22
N ARG A 59 -3.98 24.81 26.27
CA ARG A 59 -3.26 25.48 27.36
C ARG A 59 -4.03 26.69 27.84
#